data_AF-F3NC99-F1
#
_entry.id   AF-F3NC99-F1
#
_cell.length_a   1.000
_cell.length_b   1.000
_cell.length_c   1.000
_cell.angle_alpha   90.00
_cell.angle_beta   90.00
_cell.angle_gamma   90.00
#
_symmetry.space_group_name_H-M   'P 1'
#
loop_
_entity.id
_entity.type
_entity.pdbx_description
1 polymer ?
#
loop_
_entity_poly.entity_id
_entity_poly.type
_entity_poly.pdbx_seq_one_letter_code
_entity_poly.pdbx_strand_id
1 'polypeptide(L)'
;MYEPIRTKSVHTMAGTHESDFPHRSREEELDIQLAGHLAALLAVTDELRALAPSDRLDESAERLAAQVGRLRGGSPPVRATVPVPSGSAAETQVLAQALRRRAHALAGRALVVAASRADTAAAILSAEQMDAHAEAVADAHAEAAATAVPAPGPRQLAAR
;
A
#
# COMPACT_ATOMS: atom_id res chain seq x y z
N MET A 1 -56.96 33.77 -13.12
CA MET A 1 -56.98 32.37 -12.65
C MET A 1 -56.14 31.56 -13.62
N TYR A 2 -54.94 31.17 -13.22
CA TYR A 2 -54.10 30.28 -14.04
C TYR A 2 -54.54 28.85 -13.74
N GLU A 3 -55.03 28.12 -14.74
CA GLU A 3 -55.30 26.70 -14.55
C GLU A 3 -53.97 25.92 -14.59
N PRO A 4 -53.71 25.02 -13.64
CA PRO A 4 -52.55 24.13 -13.71
C PRO A 4 -52.81 23.05 -14.75
N ILE A 5 -51.83 22.83 -15.63
CA ILE A 5 -51.82 21.75 -16.61
C ILE A 5 -51.86 20.40 -15.86
N ARG A 6 -52.97 19.68 -15.97
CA ARG A 6 -53.05 18.24 -15.62
C ARG A 6 -52.51 17.41 -16.78
N THR A 7 -51.20 17.44 -17.00
CA THR A 7 -50.56 16.37 -17.78
C THR A 7 -50.39 15.18 -16.86
N LYS A 8 -50.98 14.03 -17.24
CA LYS A 8 -50.61 12.75 -16.65
C LYS A 8 -49.08 12.63 -16.78
N SER A 9 -48.37 12.40 -15.68
CA SER A 9 -46.99 11.93 -15.74
C SER A 9 -46.99 10.59 -16.47
N VAL A 10 -46.74 10.64 -17.78
CA VAL A 10 -46.37 9.47 -18.57
C VAL A 10 -44.89 9.26 -18.30
N HIS A 11 -44.56 8.83 -17.09
CA HIS A 11 -43.25 8.25 -16.78
C HIS A 11 -43.45 6.74 -16.75
N THR A 12 -43.89 6.22 -17.89
CA THR A 12 -43.96 4.79 -18.15
C THR A 12 -42.53 4.33 -18.43
N MET A 13 -41.92 3.74 -17.41
CA MET A 13 -40.77 2.82 -17.42
C MET A 13 -40.00 2.74 -18.75
N ALA A 14 -39.16 3.73 -19.03
CA ALA A 14 -37.97 3.51 -19.85
C ALA A 14 -36.95 2.74 -18.99
N GLY A 15 -37.24 1.47 -18.74
CA GLY A 15 -36.41 0.56 -17.94
C GLY A 15 -36.23 -0.80 -18.60
N THR A 16 -36.62 -0.96 -19.87
CA THR A 16 -36.30 -2.11 -20.71
C THR A 16 -35.18 -1.74 -21.69
N HIS A 17 -34.10 -1.20 -21.14
CA HIS A 17 -32.77 -1.27 -21.73
C HIS A 17 -31.87 -1.92 -20.68
N GLU A 18 -32.09 -3.22 -20.45
CA GLU A 18 -31.20 -4.10 -19.68
C GLU A 18 -29.98 -4.50 -20.55
N SER A 19 -29.46 -3.55 -21.33
CA SER A 19 -28.27 -3.71 -22.17
C SER A 19 -27.67 -2.34 -22.45
N ASP A 20 -26.35 -2.25 -22.30
CA ASP A 20 -25.44 -1.15 -22.65
C ASP A 20 -24.92 -0.23 -21.53
N PHE A 21 -24.64 -0.77 -20.35
CA PHE A 21 -23.45 -0.34 -19.62
C PHE A 21 -22.46 -1.50 -19.57
N PRO A 22 -21.14 -1.27 -19.75
CA PRO A 22 -20.15 -2.32 -19.54
C PRO A 22 -20.12 -2.68 -18.06
N HIS A 23 -20.99 -3.60 -17.64
CA HIS A 23 -21.04 -4.13 -16.30
C HIS A 23 -19.87 -5.08 -16.13
N ARG A 24 -18.78 -4.60 -15.52
CA ARG A 24 -17.81 -5.50 -14.92
C ARG A 24 -18.50 -6.25 -13.79
N SER A 25 -18.23 -7.53 -13.68
CA SER A 25 -18.62 -8.31 -12.51
C SER A 25 -17.94 -7.74 -11.26
N ARG A 26 -18.58 -7.93 -10.10
CA ARG A 26 -17.99 -7.56 -8.81
C ARG A 26 -16.60 -8.18 -8.61
N GLU A 27 -16.41 -9.41 -9.08
CA GLU A 27 -15.11 -10.09 -8.99
C GLU A 27 -14.04 -9.37 -9.82
N GLU A 28 -14.34 -8.99 -11.06
CA GLU A 28 -13.43 -8.22 -11.90
C GLU A 28 -13.11 -6.85 -11.29
N GLU A 29 -14.10 -6.18 -10.67
CA GLU A 29 -13.85 -4.92 -9.95
C GLU A 29 -12.88 -5.11 -8.77
N LEU A 30 -13.03 -6.19 -8.01
CA LEU A 30 -12.13 -6.51 -6.90
C LEU A 30 -10.73 -6.87 -7.41
N ASP A 31 -10.60 -7.56 -8.55
CA ASP A 31 -9.30 -7.82 -9.19
C ASP A 31 -8.58 -6.53 -9.54
N ILE A 32 -9.31 -5.59 -10.15
CA ILE A 32 -8.75 -4.30 -10.55
C ILE A 32 -8.32 -3.50 -9.32
N GLN A 33 -9.15 -3.47 -8.27
CA GLN A 33 -8.82 -2.79 -7.01
C GLN A 33 -7.59 -3.43 -6.35
N LEU A 34 -7.55 -4.75 -6.27
CA LEU A 34 -6.44 -5.49 -5.67
C LEU A 34 -5.14 -5.28 -6.46
N ALA A 35 -5.20 -5.38 -7.79
CA ALA A 35 -4.06 -5.11 -8.66
C ALA A 35 -3.59 -3.65 -8.54
N GLY A 36 -4.50 -2.71 -8.33
CA GLY A 36 -4.19 -1.30 -8.07
C GLY A 36 -3.45 -1.10 -6.76
N HIS A 37 -3.95 -1.68 -5.66
CA HIS A 37 -3.31 -1.57 -4.34
C HIS A 37 -1.95 -2.26 -4.29
N LEU A 38 -1.82 -3.44 -4.88
CA LEU A 38 -0.55 -4.17 -4.93
C LEU A 38 0.47 -3.47 -5.83
N ALA A 39 0.05 -2.85 -6.94
CA ALA A 39 0.95 -2.03 -7.77
C ALA A 39 1.42 -0.77 -7.04
N ALA A 40 0.53 -0.12 -6.26
CA ALA A 40 0.91 1.02 -5.43
C ALA A 40 1.88 0.62 -4.31
N LEU A 41 1.65 -0.54 -3.67
CA LEU A 41 2.58 -1.10 -2.68
C LEU A 41 3.94 -1.38 -3.32
N LEU A 42 3.95 -2.02 -4.48
CA LEU A 42 5.15 -2.33 -5.25
C LEU A 42 6.00 -1.08 -5.57
N ALA A 43 5.35 0.01 -5.97
CA ALA A 43 6.03 1.28 -6.23
C ALA A 43 6.70 1.84 -4.97
N VAL A 44 6.01 1.81 -3.82
CA VAL A 44 6.59 2.24 -2.54
C VAL A 44 7.75 1.32 -2.12
N THR A 45 7.65 0.01 -2.38
CA THR A 45 8.75 -0.93 -2.13
C THR A 45 9.96 -0.62 -3.01
N ASP A 46 9.77 -0.25 -4.29
CA ASP A 46 10.88 0.18 -5.15
C ASP A 46 11.53 1.47 -4.67
N GLU A 47 10.72 2.43 -4.20
CA GLU A 47 11.25 3.64 -3.59
C GLU A 47 12.10 3.30 -2.35
N LEU A 48 11.60 2.43 -1.46
CA LEU A 48 12.36 1.97 -0.30
C LEU A 48 13.67 1.26 -0.67
N ARG A 49 13.68 0.45 -1.73
CA ARG A 49 14.89 -0.22 -2.24
C ARG A 49 15.94 0.78 -2.70
N ALA A 50 15.52 1.90 -3.30
CA ALA A 50 16.45 2.96 -3.70
C ALA A 50 17.04 3.73 -2.50
N LEU A 51 16.30 3.84 -1.39
CA LEU A 51 16.77 4.53 -0.17
C LEU A 51 17.62 3.65 0.74
N ALA A 52 17.21 2.38 0.91
CA ALA A 52 17.78 1.44 1.87
C ALA A 52 17.71 0.02 1.30
N PRO A 53 18.64 -0.35 0.41
CA PRO A 53 18.67 -1.67 -0.23
C PRO A 53 18.73 -2.80 0.80
N SER A 54 17.95 -3.86 0.58
CA SER A 54 18.05 -5.10 1.35
C SER A 54 17.42 -6.26 0.57
N ASP A 55 17.97 -7.46 0.74
CA ASP A 55 17.51 -8.67 0.07
C ASP A 55 16.02 -8.95 0.32
N ARG A 56 15.54 -8.69 1.55
CA ARG A 56 14.11 -8.83 1.90
C ARG A 56 13.22 -7.92 1.06
N LEU A 57 13.66 -6.70 0.74
CA LEU A 57 12.89 -5.78 -0.11
C LEU A 57 12.92 -6.22 -1.57
N ASP A 58 14.04 -6.79 -2.04
CA ASP A 58 14.15 -7.36 -3.38
C ASP A 58 13.16 -8.52 -3.57
N GLU A 59 13.19 -9.50 -2.65
CA GLU A 59 12.26 -10.63 -2.64
C GLU A 59 10.80 -10.19 -2.57
N SER A 60 10.47 -9.25 -1.67
CA SER A 60 9.12 -8.68 -1.57
C SER A 60 8.67 -8.05 -2.88
N ALA A 61 9.54 -7.30 -3.54
CA ALA A 61 9.20 -6.63 -4.79
C ALA A 61 8.97 -7.63 -5.94
N GLU A 62 9.75 -8.70 -6.01
CA GLU A 62 9.54 -9.78 -6.97
C GLU A 62 8.20 -10.50 -6.74
N ARG A 63 7.89 -10.87 -5.49
CA ARG A 63 6.62 -11.53 -5.14
C ARG A 63 5.41 -10.66 -5.45
N LEU A 64 5.50 -9.36 -5.15
CA LEU A 64 4.46 -8.39 -5.48
C LEU A 64 4.31 -8.19 -7.00
N ALA A 65 5.41 -8.09 -7.76
CA ALA A 65 5.36 -7.98 -9.22
C ALA A 65 4.72 -9.21 -9.86
N ALA A 66 5.06 -10.41 -9.38
CA ALA A 66 4.44 -11.65 -9.81
C ALA A 66 2.93 -11.65 -9.52
N GLN A 67 2.51 -11.26 -8.31
CA GLN A 67 1.11 -11.18 -7.93
C GLN A 67 0.32 -10.18 -8.80
N VAL A 68 0.86 -8.99 -9.04
CA VAL A 68 0.24 -7.99 -9.91
C VAL A 68 0.12 -8.51 -11.34
N GLY A 69 1.16 -9.20 -11.83
CA GLY A 69 1.14 -9.85 -13.15
C GLY A 69 0.02 -10.88 -13.25
N ARG A 70 -0.16 -11.74 -12.24
CA ARG A 70 -1.25 -12.73 -12.24
C ARG A 70 -2.63 -12.07 -12.34
N LEU A 71 -2.87 -11.00 -11.57
CA LEU A 71 -4.15 -10.27 -11.58
C LEU A 71 -4.40 -9.49 -12.88
N ARG A 72 -3.36 -9.15 -13.63
CA ARG A 72 -3.43 -8.40 -14.90
C ARG A 72 -3.32 -9.28 -16.15
N GLY A 73 -3.53 -10.60 -16.03
CA GLY A 73 -3.48 -11.51 -17.17
C GLY A 73 -2.06 -11.89 -17.64
N GLY A 74 -1.09 -11.88 -16.72
CA GLY A 74 0.27 -12.42 -16.94
C GLY A 74 1.34 -11.40 -17.34
N SER A 75 0.98 -10.14 -17.61
CA SER A 75 1.96 -9.10 -17.95
C SER A 75 2.58 -8.49 -16.68
N PRO A 76 3.91 -8.49 -16.53
CA PRO A 76 4.56 -7.89 -15.38
C PRO A 76 4.28 -6.37 -15.35
N PRO A 77 4.08 -5.77 -14.16
CA PRO A 77 3.89 -4.34 -14.05
C PRO A 77 5.15 -3.58 -14.47
N VAL A 78 4.97 -2.42 -15.10
CA VAL A 78 6.08 -1.49 -15.36
C VAL A 78 6.64 -1.01 -14.01
N ARG A 79 7.96 -1.09 -13.86
CA ARG A 79 8.69 -0.76 -12.64
C ARG A 79 9.23 0.66 -12.76
N ALA A 80 9.06 1.47 -11.73
CA ALA A 80 9.58 2.83 -11.73
C ALA A 80 11.10 2.80 -11.50
N THR A 81 11.85 3.53 -12.31
CA THR A 81 13.25 3.84 -12.00
C THR A 81 13.26 4.98 -10.99
N VAL A 82 13.48 4.65 -9.72
CA VAL A 82 13.52 5.67 -8.66
C VAL A 82 14.94 6.25 -8.59
N PRO A 83 15.10 7.57 -8.76
CA PRO A 83 16.40 8.20 -8.61
C PRO A 83 16.89 8.10 -7.15
N VAL A 84 18.19 7.88 -6.98
CA VAL A 84 18.81 7.86 -5.65
C VAL A 84 18.67 9.25 -5.03
N PRO A 85 18.11 9.38 -3.82
CA PRO A 85 17.94 10.67 -3.17
C PRO A 85 19.30 11.33 -2.93
N SER A 86 19.38 12.63 -3.20
CA SER A 86 20.51 13.45 -2.78
C SER A 86 20.07 14.25 -1.56
N GLY A 87 20.44 13.78 -0.37
CA GLY A 87 20.04 14.37 0.91
C GLY A 87 20.92 13.88 2.05
N SER A 88 20.76 14.47 3.23
CA SER A 88 21.47 14.00 4.42
C SER A 88 20.94 12.63 4.87
N ALA A 89 21.78 11.86 5.57
CA ALA A 89 21.38 10.54 6.09
C ALA A 89 20.12 10.61 6.99
N ALA A 90 19.97 11.69 7.75
CA ALA A 90 18.81 11.92 8.61
C ALA A 90 17.51 12.12 7.78
N GLU A 91 17.57 12.90 6.70
CA GLU A 91 16.42 13.11 5.81
C GLU A 91 16.02 11.81 5.09
N THR A 92 17.00 11.04 4.62
CA THR A 92 16.76 9.72 4.01
C THR A 92 16.08 8.77 4.98
N GLN A 93 16.49 8.76 6.25
CA GLN A 93 15.87 7.93 7.28
C GLN A 93 14.43 8.34 7.57
N VAL A 94 14.14 9.64 7.70
CA VAL A 94 12.78 10.16 7.89
C VAL A 94 11.88 9.78 6.70
N LEU A 95 12.38 9.92 5.47
CA LEU A 95 11.65 9.53 4.27
C LEU A 95 11.40 8.02 4.23
N ALA A 96 12.41 7.19 4.54
CA ALA A 96 12.25 5.74 4.60
C ALA A 96 11.18 5.32 5.63
N GLN A 97 11.13 5.99 6.79
CA GLN A 97 10.08 5.74 7.78
C GLN A 97 8.68 6.12 7.28
N ALA A 98 8.54 7.26 6.61
CA ALA A 98 7.28 7.67 6.01
C ALA A 98 6.80 6.66 4.94
N LEU A 99 7.72 6.16 4.11
CA LEU A 99 7.42 5.15 3.11
C LEU A 99 7.05 3.79 3.74
N ARG A 100 7.73 3.33 4.80
CA ARG A 100 7.34 2.10 5.53
C ARG A 100 5.91 2.18 6.07
N ARG A 101 5.53 3.32 6.67
CA ARG A 101 4.14 3.54 7.14
C ARG A 101 3.13 3.54 6.00
N ARG A 102 3.47 4.18 4.87
CA ARG A 102 2.63 4.17 3.67
C ARG A 102 2.47 2.75 3.11
N ALA A 103 3.55 1.97 3.06
CA ALA A 103 3.55 0.60 2.59
C ALA A 103 2.67 -0.29 3.49
N HIS A 104 2.82 -0.19 4.81
CA HIS A 104 1.96 -0.89 5.77
C HIS A 104 0.46 -0.59 5.56
N ALA A 105 0.11 0.69 5.37
CA ALA A 105 -1.28 1.08 5.12
C ALA A 105 -1.83 0.61 3.76
N LEU A 106 -0.97 0.48 2.74
CA LEU A 106 -1.35 -0.09 1.43
C LEU A 106 -1.54 -1.61 1.52
N ALA A 107 -0.67 -2.29 2.25
CA ALA A 107 -0.77 -3.73 2.52
C ALA A 107 -2.08 -4.07 3.25
N GLY A 108 -2.47 -3.27 4.24
CA GLY A 108 -3.77 -3.43 4.92
C GLY A 108 -4.98 -3.27 3.99
N ARG A 109 -4.94 -2.31 3.04
CA ARG A 109 -6.01 -2.16 2.04
C ARG A 109 -6.06 -3.34 1.07
N ALA A 110 -4.90 -3.79 0.59
CA ALA A 110 -4.81 -4.97 -0.26
C ALA A 110 -5.35 -6.22 0.45
N LEU A 111 -5.04 -6.40 1.74
CA LEU A 111 -5.54 -7.52 2.55
C LEU A 111 -7.08 -7.57 2.61
N VAL A 112 -7.73 -6.43 2.86
CA VAL A 112 -9.21 -6.37 2.92
C VAL A 112 -9.85 -6.73 1.57
N VAL A 113 -9.29 -6.21 0.47
CA VAL A 113 -9.81 -6.51 -0.88
C VAL A 113 -9.57 -7.98 -1.24
N ALA A 114 -8.37 -8.52 -0.95
CA ALA A 114 -8.02 -9.91 -1.17
C ALA A 114 -8.95 -10.86 -0.38
N ALA A 115 -9.20 -10.57 0.89
CA ALA A 115 -10.14 -11.33 1.71
C ALA A 115 -11.58 -11.27 1.16
N SER A 116 -12.02 -10.09 0.70
CA SER A 116 -13.35 -9.89 0.11
C SER A 116 -13.54 -10.67 -1.20
N ARG A 117 -12.46 -10.91 -1.94
CA ARG A 117 -12.40 -11.76 -3.13
C ARG A 117 -12.22 -13.25 -2.82
N ALA A 118 -11.85 -13.59 -1.58
CA ALA A 118 -11.35 -14.91 -1.20
C ALA A 118 -10.05 -15.33 -1.94
N ASP A 119 -9.22 -14.37 -2.37
CA ASP A 119 -7.87 -14.65 -2.86
C ASP A 119 -6.91 -14.84 -1.67
N THR A 120 -6.81 -16.09 -1.20
CA THR A 120 -5.96 -16.45 -0.06
C THR A 120 -4.49 -16.16 -0.30
N ALA A 121 -3.99 -16.35 -1.53
CA ALA A 121 -2.59 -16.11 -1.84
C ALA A 121 -2.26 -14.62 -1.74
N ALA A 122 -3.11 -13.75 -2.29
CA ALA A 122 -2.95 -12.31 -2.16
C ALA A 122 -3.13 -11.83 -0.71
N ALA A 123 -4.04 -12.45 0.05
CA ALA A 123 -4.26 -12.11 1.45
C ALA A 123 -3.03 -12.43 2.31
N ILE A 124 -2.46 -13.63 2.18
CA ILE A 124 -1.22 -14.03 2.88
C ILE A 124 -0.08 -13.09 2.52
N LEU A 125 0.15 -12.85 1.22
CA LEU A 125 1.20 -11.93 0.78
C LEU A 125 1.01 -10.53 1.38
N SER A 126 -0.23 -10.01 1.40
CA SER A 126 -0.51 -8.69 1.97
C SER A 126 -0.26 -8.63 3.47
N ALA A 127 -0.61 -9.69 4.21
CA ALA A 127 -0.33 -9.79 5.65
C ALA A 127 1.19 -9.84 5.92
N GLU A 128 1.93 -10.68 5.19
CA GLU A 128 3.40 -10.77 5.31
C GLU A 128 4.08 -9.42 5.06
N GLN A 129 3.63 -8.65 4.06
CA GLN A 129 4.18 -7.31 3.79
C GLN A 129 3.81 -6.31 4.90
N MET A 130 2.59 -6.40 5.43
CA MET A 130 2.14 -5.54 6.52
C MET A 130 3.01 -5.74 7.78
N ASP A 131 3.28 -6.99 8.14
CA ASP A 131 4.14 -7.36 9.28
C ASP A 131 5.59 -6.93 9.04
N ALA A 132 6.13 -7.21 7.85
CA ALA A 132 7.49 -6.81 7.49
C ALA A 132 7.72 -5.29 7.63
N HIS A 133 6.75 -4.48 7.22
CA HIS A 133 6.84 -3.03 7.37
C HIS A 133 6.62 -2.56 8.81
N ALA A 134 5.85 -3.30 9.63
CA ALA A 134 5.67 -3.00 11.04
C ALA A 134 6.94 -3.29 11.87
N GLU A 135 7.55 -4.46 11.68
CA GLU A 135 8.85 -4.85 12.25
C GLU A 135 9.90 -3.79 11.93
N ALA A 136 9.99 -3.41 10.66
CA ALA A 136 10.94 -2.44 10.17
C ALA A 136 10.75 -1.02 10.77
N VAL A 137 9.52 -0.64 11.15
CA VAL A 137 9.28 0.62 11.89
C VAL A 137 9.70 0.46 13.35
N ALA A 138 9.40 -0.67 13.98
CA ALA A 138 9.76 -0.94 15.37
C ALA A 138 11.29 -0.94 15.58
N ASP A 139 12.04 -1.59 14.69
CA ASP A 139 13.51 -1.66 14.73
C ASP A 139 14.14 -0.27 14.66
N ALA A 140 13.65 0.59 13.75
CA ALA A 140 14.16 1.95 13.61
C ALA A 140 13.85 2.84 14.83
N HIS A 141 12.70 2.62 15.47
CA HIS A 141 12.36 3.27 16.73
C HIS A 141 13.29 2.81 17.88
N ALA A 142 13.65 1.52 17.91
CA ALA A 142 14.58 0.97 18.90
C ALA A 142 16.01 1.51 18.72
N GLU A 143 16.50 1.60 17.48
CA GLU A 143 17.81 2.20 17.17
C GLU A 143 17.89 3.68 17.58
N ALA A 144 16.83 4.45 17.31
CA ALA A 144 16.74 5.85 17.73
C ALA A 144 16.76 5.98 19.26
N ALA A 145 16.06 5.10 19.98
CA ALA A 145 16.07 5.07 21.44
C ALA A 145 17.45 4.71 22.02
N ALA A 146 18.16 3.76 21.42
CA ALA A 146 19.51 3.36 21.84
C ALA A 146 20.53 4.50 21.64
N THR A 147 20.40 5.27 20.57
CA THR A 147 21.27 6.43 20.28
C THR A 147 21.00 7.61 21.20
N ALA A 148 19.79 7.70 21.77
CA ALA A 148 19.36 8.78 22.63
C ALA A 148 19.72 8.60 24.11
N VAL A 149 20.28 7.47 24.56
CA VAL A 149 20.70 7.26 25.95
C VAL A 149 22.05 7.97 26.17
N PRO A 150 22.12 9.10 26.92
CA PRO A 150 23.39 9.73 27.22
C PRO A 150 24.21 8.86 28.18
N ALA A 151 25.52 8.78 27.93
CA ALA A 151 26.48 8.07 28.79
C ALA A 151 26.29 8.47 30.26
N PRO A 152 26.31 7.53 31.24
CA PRO A 152 26.24 7.89 32.64
C PRO A 152 27.45 8.76 32.98
N GLY A 153 27.20 10.04 33.28
CA GLY A 153 28.23 10.99 33.70
C GLY A 153 28.99 10.46 34.92
N PRO A 154 30.29 10.77 35.04
CA PRO A 154 31.14 10.20 36.07
C PRO A 154 30.58 10.52 37.46
N ARG A 155 30.17 9.47 38.18
CA ARG A 155 29.78 9.56 39.59
C ARG A 155 31.00 10.12 40.35
N GLN A 156 30.92 11.39 40.74
CA GLN A 156 31.86 11.94 41.72
C GLN A 156 31.66 11.18 43.02
N LEU A 157 32.57 10.24 43.29
CA LEU A 157 32.85 9.74 44.63
C LEU A 157 33.41 10.92 45.43
N ALA A 158 32.51 11.73 45.99
CA ALA A 158 32.87 12.68 47.04
C ALA A 158 33.14 11.87 48.31
N ALA A 159 34.42 11.62 48.55
CA ALA A 159 34.92 11.30 49.87
C ALA A 159 34.64 12.47 50.82
N ARG A 160 33.90 12.21 51.90
CA ARG A 160 34.24 12.63 53.28
C ARG A 160 33.21 12.13 54.27
#